data_AF-A0AAU4GYY4-F1
#
_entry.id   AF-A0AAU4GYY4-F1
#
_cell.length_a   1.000
_cell.length_b   1.000
_cell.length_c   1.000
_cell.angle_alpha   90.00
_cell.angle_beta   90.00
_cell.angle_gamma   90.00
#
_symmetry.space_group_name_H-M   'P 1'
#
loop_
_entity.id
_entity.type
_entity.pdbx_description
1 polymer ?
#
loop_
_entity_poly.entity_id
_entity_poly.type
_entity_poly.pdbx_seq_one_letter_code
_entity_poly.pdbx_strand_id
1 'polypeptide(L)'
;MDREERELERWRAALMSELGSPEVGVSPRALLAMTFDDPDRERVEAVLFDCLSPAADPQIRVLAVTCMGHVGRIHGAVSADVVRRLEELLDDPALGGVAEDALGDIAAFAGDDLK
;
A
#
# COMPACT_ATOMS: atom_id res chain seq x y z
N MET A 1 -22.91 -9.77 -10.64
CA MET A 1 -22.42 -8.45 -10.24
C MET A 1 -23.57 -7.63 -9.71
N ASP A 2 -23.60 -7.38 -8.41
CA ASP A 2 -24.59 -6.54 -7.76
C ASP A 2 -24.28 -5.04 -8.01
N ARG A 3 -25.09 -4.14 -7.46
CA ARG A 3 -24.93 -2.69 -7.68
C ARG A 3 -23.69 -2.13 -6.98
N GLU A 4 -23.40 -2.64 -5.79
CA GLU A 4 -22.30 -2.19 -4.94
C GLU A 4 -20.94 -2.60 -5.53
N GLU A 5 -20.82 -3.85 -6.00
CA GLU A 5 -19.64 -4.36 -6.70
C GLU A 5 -19.32 -3.52 -7.94
N ARG A 6 -20.35 -3.15 -8.73
CA ARG A 6 -20.19 -2.23 -9.87
C ARG A 6 -19.73 -0.83 -9.46
N GLU A 7 -20.18 -0.32 -8.32
CA GLU A 7 -19.80 0.99 -7.80
C GLU A 7 -18.34 0.99 -7.33
N LEU A 8 -17.94 -0.08 -6.61
CA LEU A 8 -16.56 -0.32 -6.19
C LEU A 8 -15.61 -0.44 -7.38
N GLU A 9 -15.97 -1.21 -8.42
CA GLU A 9 -15.15 -1.33 -9.62
C GLU A 9 -14.96 0.00 -10.34
N ARG A 10 -16.02 0.82 -10.46
CA ARG A 10 -15.91 2.16 -11.05
C ARG A 10 -15.03 3.09 -10.23
N TRP A 11 -15.16 3.06 -8.91
CA TRP A 11 -14.32 3.83 -8.01
C TRP A 11 -12.84 3.42 -8.12
N ARG A 12 -12.57 2.10 -8.10
CA ARG A 12 -11.21 1.55 -8.31
C ARG A 12 -10.64 1.96 -9.66
N ALA A 13 -11.43 1.89 -10.74
CA ALA A 13 -10.99 2.30 -12.07
C ALA A 13 -10.61 3.80 -12.12
N ALA A 14 -11.39 4.65 -11.45
CA ALA A 14 -11.07 6.08 -11.34
C ALA A 14 -9.75 6.31 -10.59
N LEU A 15 -9.55 5.65 -9.44
CA LEU A 15 -8.30 5.75 -8.68
C LEU A 15 -7.09 5.22 -9.47
N MET A 16 -7.22 4.08 -10.14
CA MET A 16 -6.15 3.52 -10.98
C MET A 16 -5.78 4.46 -12.12
N SER A 17 -6.75 5.20 -12.69
CA SER A 17 -6.46 6.22 -13.70
C SER A 17 -5.65 7.39 -13.13
N GLU A 18 -5.85 7.75 -11.86
CA GLU A 18 -5.03 8.78 -11.18
C GLU A 18 -3.63 8.27 -10.84
N LEU A 19 -3.50 7.01 -10.42
CA LEU A 19 -2.21 6.38 -10.10
C LEU A 19 -1.35 6.16 -11.35
N GLY A 20 -1.97 5.77 -12.48
CA GLY A 20 -1.30 5.48 -13.74
C GLY A 20 -1.11 6.68 -14.67
N SER A 21 -1.49 7.90 -14.27
CA SER A 21 -1.43 9.07 -15.15
C SER A 21 0.03 9.50 -15.40
N PRO A 22 0.54 9.39 -16.65
CA PRO A 22 1.91 9.80 -16.97
C PRO A 22 2.11 11.32 -16.93
N GLU A 23 1.02 12.10 -16.97
CA GLU A 23 1.05 13.57 -16.99
C GLU A 23 1.15 14.17 -15.59
N VAL A 24 0.63 13.48 -14.57
CA VAL A 24 0.50 13.99 -13.19
C VAL A 24 1.40 13.23 -12.21
N GLY A 25 1.89 12.06 -12.59
CA GLY A 25 2.56 11.13 -11.68
C GLY A 25 1.54 10.45 -10.75
N VAL A 26 2.01 9.48 -9.96
CA VAL A 26 1.15 8.75 -9.03
C VAL A 26 0.53 9.74 -8.02
N SER A 27 -0.79 9.78 -7.93
CA SER A 27 -1.52 10.65 -6.98
C SER A 27 -1.41 10.14 -5.53
N PRO A 28 -0.78 10.89 -4.59
CA PRO A 28 -0.74 10.51 -3.17
C PRO A 28 -2.12 10.33 -2.56
N ARG A 29 -3.07 11.18 -2.98
CA ARG A 29 -4.46 11.12 -2.52
C ARG A 29 -5.13 9.84 -2.99
N ALA A 30 -4.90 9.41 -4.23
CA ALA A 30 -5.47 8.16 -4.73
C ALA A 30 -4.89 6.95 -4.00
N LEU A 31 -3.58 6.96 -3.72
CA LEU A 31 -2.91 5.89 -2.99
C LEU A 31 -3.45 5.75 -1.56
N LEU A 32 -3.64 6.87 -0.85
CA LEU A 32 -4.26 6.90 0.46
C LEU A 32 -5.73 6.46 0.43
N ALA A 33 -6.53 6.96 -0.52
CA ALA A 33 -7.94 6.58 -0.65
C ALA A 33 -8.09 5.08 -0.89
N MET A 34 -7.28 4.51 -1.77
CA MET A 34 -7.26 3.06 -1.99
C MET A 34 -6.87 2.31 -0.71
N THR A 35 -5.83 2.76 0.00
CA THR A 35 -5.36 2.11 1.24
C THR A 35 -6.42 2.15 2.36
N PHE A 36 -7.16 3.24 2.48
CA PHE A 36 -8.16 3.41 3.55
C PHE A 36 -9.52 2.80 3.25
N ASP A 37 -9.93 2.78 1.98
CA ASP A 37 -11.32 2.51 1.61
C ASP A 37 -11.51 1.24 0.76
N ASP A 38 -10.44 0.68 0.16
CA ASP A 38 -10.58 -0.55 -0.63
C ASP A 38 -10.60 -1.79 0.30
N PRO A 39 -11.68 -2.58 0.31
CA PRO A 39 -11.77 -3.75 1.19
C PRO A 39 -10.87 -4.92 0.76
N ASP A 40 -10.34 -4.91 -0.47
CA ASP A 40 -9.51 -5.97 -1.02
C ASP A 40 -8.03 -5.73 -0.73
N ARG A 41 -7.60 -6.23 0.43
CA ARG A 41 -6.22 -6.16 0.91
C ARG A 41 -5.20 -6.57 -0.16
N GLU A 42 -5.42 -7.70 -0.83
CA GLU A 42 -4.44 -8.26 -1.78
C GLU A 42 -4.24 -7.34 -2.98
N ARG A 43 -5.32 -6.71 -3.44
CA ARG A 43 -5.25 -5.70 -4.49
C ARG A 43 -4.51 -4.45 -4.03
N VAL A 44 -4.79 -3.97 -2.82
CA VAL A 44 -4.09 -2.81 -2.24
C VAL A 44 -2.59 -3.09 -2.17
N GLU A 45 -2.20 -4.24 -1.63
CA GLU A 45 -0.78 -4.65 -1.53
C GLU A 45 -0.10 -4.69 -2.89
N ALA A 46 -0.73 -5.27 -3.92
CA ALA A 46 -0.17 -5.32 -5.28
C ALA A 46 0.16 -3.92 -5.83
N VAL A 47 -0.74 -2.95 -5.63
CA VAL A 47 -0.50 -1.57 -6.08
C VAL A 47 0.60 -0.89 -5.24
N LEU A 48 0.67 -1.18 -3.94
CA LEU A 48 1.76 -0.68 -3.10
C LEU A 48 3.13 -1.21 -3.54
N PHE A 49 3.21 -2.48 -3.97
CA PHE A 49 4.43 -3.03 -4.55
C PHE A 49 4.85 -2.30 -5.82
N ASP A 50 3.91 -2.01 -6.72
CA ASP A 50 4.21 -1.25 -7.94
C ASP A 50 4.75 0.16 -7.62
N CYS A 51 4.22 0.80 -6.58
CA CYS A 51 4.66 2.11 -6.11
C CYS A 51 6.08 2.11 -5.50
N LEU A 52 6.65 0.96 -5.15
CA LEU A 52 8.04 0.83 -4.67
C LEU A 52 9.07 0.72 -5.80
N SER A 53 8.63 0.70 -7.06
CA SER A 53 9.52 0.71 -8.22
C SER A 53 10.58 1.82 -8.11
N PRO A 54 11.85 1.56 -8.46
CA PRO A 54 12.88 2.60 -8.52
C PRO A 54 12.57 3.75 -9.48
N ALA A 55 11.65 3.52 -10.44
CA ALA A 55 11.20 4.55 -11.37
C ALA A 55 10.09 5.46 -10.79
N ALA A 56 9.51 5.10 -9.65
CA ALA A 56 8.49 5.89 -8.97
C ALA A 56 9.12 7.10 -8.26
N ASP A 57 8.31 8.15 -8.07
CA ASP A 57 8.71 9.32 -7.30
C ASP A 57 9.16 8.90 -5.88
N PRO A 58 10.30 9.40 -5.37
CA PRO A 58 10.78 9.07 -4.03
C PRO A 58 9.75 9.30 -2.92
N GLN A 59 8.92 10.34 -3.01
CA GLN A 59 7.85 10.61 -2.04
C GLN A 59 6.73 9.57 -2.11
N ILE A 60 6.44 9.05 -3.31
CA ILE A 60 5.47 7.96 -3.50
C ILE A 60 6.01 6.66 -2.95
N ARG A 61 7.30 6.38 -3.11
CA ARG A 61 7.95 5.21 -2.48
C ARG A 61 7.83 5.27 -0.96
N VAL A 62 8.15 6.42 -0.34
CA VAL A 62 7.96 6.65 1.10
C VAL A 62 6.51 6.43 1.51
N LEU A 63 5.56 7.03 0.79
CA LEU A 63 4.14 6.89 1.08
C LEU A 63 3.65 5.44 0.94
N ALA A 64 4.14 4.70 -0.04
CA ALA A 64 3.79 3.30 -0.24
C ALA A 64 4.23 2.45 0.95
N VAL A 65 5.45 2.68 1.49
CA VAL A 65 5.92 2.02 2.71
C VAL A 65 5.03 2.36 3.90
N THR A 66 4.68 3.64 4.11
CA THR A 66 3.73 4.03 5.17
C THR A 66 2.38 3.35 5.01
N CYS A 67 1.86 3.27 3.77
CA CYS A 67 0.59 2.62 3.49
C CYS A 67 0.63 1.12 3.75
N MET A 68 1.77 0.43 3.58
CA MET A 68 1.90 -0.98 3.97
C MET A 68 1.68 -1.20 5.48
N GLY A 69 2.16 -0.29 6.33
CA GLY A 69 1.84 -0.29 7.77
C GLY A 69 0.33 -0.07 8.01
N HIS A 70 -0.26 0.88 7.29
CA HIS A 70 -1.71 1.13 7.37
C HIS A 70 -2.56 -0.07 6.93
N VAL A 71 -2.14 -0.83 5.92
CA VAL A 71 -2.82 -2.09 5.53
C VAL A 71 -2.87 -3.05 6.71
N GLY A 72 -1.74 -3.25 7.41
CA GLY A 72 -1.69 -4.08 8.62
C GLY A 72 -2.64 -3.59 9.71
N ARG A 73 -2.72 -2.27 9.92
CA ARG A 73 -3.63 -1.64 10.88
C ARG A 73 -5.11 -1.75 10.50
N ILE A 74 -5.45 -1.61 9.22
CA ILE A 74 -6.84 -1.52 8.72
C ILE A 74 -7.43 -2.92 8.52
N HIS A 75 -6.68 -3.80 7.88
CA HIS A 75 -7.14 -5.15 7.55
C HIS A 75 -6.82 -6.16 8.66
N GLY A 76 -5.96 -5.80 9.62
CA GLY A 76 -5.50 -6.72 10.68
C GLY A 76 -4.63 -7.87 10.15
N ALA A 77 -4.20 -7.78 8.90
CA ALA A 77 -3.38 -8.79 8.23
C ALA A 77 -2.62 -8.16 7.06
N VAL A 78 -1.45 -8.71 6.74
CA VAL A 78 -0.68 -8.43 5.53
C VAL A 78 -0.15 -9.75 4.96
N SER A 79 0.21 -9.78 3.68
CA SER A 79 0.96 -10.92 3.14
C SER A 79 2.38 -11.01 3.72
N ALA A 80 2.94 -12.22 3.73
CA ALA A 80 4.34 -12.45 4.10
C ALA A 80 5.32 -11.70 3.18
N ASP A 81 4.94 -11.46 1.92
CA ASP A 81 5.73 -10.69 0.98
C ASP A 81 5.85 -9.22 1.40
N VAL A 82 4.78 -8.63 1.97
CA VAL A 82 4.85 -7.27 2.52
C VAL A 82 5.87 -7.21 3.65
N VAL A 83 5.81 -8.15 4.61
CA VAL A 83 6.77 -8.19 5.73
C VAL A 83 8.19 -8.34 5.22
N ARG A 84 8.46 -9.33 4.36
CA ARG A 84 9.79 -9.55 3.77
C ARG A 84 10.28 -8.30 3.04
N ARG A 85 9.41 -7.62 2.30
CA ARG A 85 9.80 -6.42 1.57
C ARG A 85 10.15 -5.27 2.49
N LEU A 86 9.43 -5.08 3.60
CA LEU A 86 9.76 -4.05 4.59
C LEU A 86 11.08 -4.38 5.30
N GLU A 87 11.33 -5.65 5.63
CA GLU A 87 12.61 -6.10 6.19
C GLU A 87 13.79 -5.82 5.25
N GLU A 88 13.63 -6.06 3.95
CA GLU A 88 14.64 -5.72 2.92
C GLU A 88 14.92 -4.21 2.81
N LEU A 89 13.99 -3.36 3.25
CA LEU A 89 14.12 -1.90 3.19
C LEU A 89 14.76 -1.30 4.44
N LEU A 90 14.99 -2.07 5.51
CA LEU A 90 15.52 -1.56 6.77
C LEU A 90 16.89 -0.88 6.61
N ASP A 91 17.73 -1.40 5.71
CA ASP A 91 19.05 -0.84 5.41
C ASP A 91 19.01 0.26 4.31
N ASP A 92 17.85 0.56 3.72
CA ASP A 92 17.71 1.62 2.72
C ASP A 92 17.81 2.99 3.42
N PRO A 93 18.74 3.88 3.03
CA PRO A 93 18.96 5.15 3.71
C PRO A 93 17.78 6.14 3.58
N ALA A 94 16.92 5.96 2.58
CA ALA A 94 15.74 6.80 2.37
C ALA A 94 14.47 6.19 2.95
N LEU A 95 14.38 4.85 3.03
CA LEU A 95 13.15 4.15 3.42
C LEU A 95 13.22 3.43 4.76
N GLY A 96 14.40 3.15 5.30
CA GLY A 96 14.57 2.26 6.46
C GLY A 96 13.82 2.67 7.72
N GLY A 97 13.80 3.97 8.06
CA GLY A 97 13.02 4.46 9.20
C GLY A 97 11.50 4.27 9.02
N VAL A 98 11.01 4.49 7.80
CA VAL A 98 9.58 4.26 7.45
C VAL A 98 9.29 2.75 7.39
N ALA A 99 10.30 1.99 6.94
CA ALA A 99 10.54 0.57 7.11
C ALA A 99 10.07 0.03 8.47
N GLU A 100 10.81 0.52 9.47
CA GLU A 100 10.68 0.18 10.87
C GLU A 100 9.31 0.56 11.43
N ASP A 101 8.83 1.77 11.12
CA ASP A 101 7.50 2.24 11.55
C ASP A 101 6.38 1.33 11.03
N ALA A 102 6.43 0.96 9.74
CA ALA A 102 5.43 0.10 9.12
C ALA A 102 5.43 -1.33 9.69
N LEU A 103 6.61 -1.89 9.96
CA LEU A 103 6.74 -3.17 10.66
C LEU A 103 6.20 -3.09 12.09
N GLY A 104 6.41 -1.97 12.77
CA GLY A 104 5.83 -1.68 14.09
C GLY A 104 4.30 -1.69 14.06
N ASP A 105 3.69 -1.03 13.07
CA ASP A 105 2.24 -1.07 12.85
C ASP A 105 1.74 -2.50 12.63
N ILE A 106 2.39 -3.26 11.74
CA ILE A 106 2.02 -4.65 11.45
C ILE A 106 2.12 -5.52 12.70
N ALA A 107 3.21 -5.41 13.47
CA ALA A 107 3.38 -6.17 14.70
C ALA A 107 2.30 -5.84 15.75
N ALA A 108 1.87 -4.57 15.82
CA ALA A 108 0.85 -4.13 16.77
C ALA A 108 -0.57 -4.57 16.40
N PHE A 109 -0.88 -4.71 15.10
CA PHE A 109 -2.26 -4.90 14.62
C PHE A 109 -2.53 -6.22 13.89
N ALA A 110 -1.50 -6.89 13.35
CA ALA A 110 -1.63 -8.08 12.51
C ALA A 110 -0.91 -9.34 13.05
N GLY A 111 -0.33 -9.27 14.25
CA GLY A 111 0.63 -10.24 14.80
C GLY A 111 0.15 -11.69 15.03
N ASP A 112 -1.12 -12.04 14.83
CA ASP A 112 -1.60 -13.42 15.02
C ASP A 112 -1.65 -14.26 13.72
N ASP A 113 -1.65 -13.64 12.54
CA ASP A 113 -1.83 -14.30 11.22
C ASP A 113 -0.54 -14.46 10.40
N LEU A 114 0.63 -14.17 10.97
CA LEU A 114 1.94 -14.38 10.31
C LEU A 114 2.46 -15.83 10.41
N LYS A 115 1.60 -16.81 10.72
CA LYS A 115 1.95 -18.24 10.88
C LYS A 115 1.63 -19.06 9.64
#